data_AF-A0A6N6WC50-F1
#
_entry.id   AF-A0A6N6WC50-F1
#
_cell.length_a   1.000
_cell.length_b   1.000
_cell.length_c   1.000
_cell.angle_alpha   90.00
_cell.angle_beta   90.00
_cell.angle_gamma   90.00
#
_symmetry.space_group_name_H-M   'P 1'
#
loop_
_entity.id
_entity.type
_entity.pdbx_description
1 polymer ?
#
loop_
_entity_poly.entity_id
_entity_poly.type
_entity_poly.pdbx_seq_one_letter_code
_entity_poly.pdbx_strand_id
1 'polypeptide(L)'
;MVASTFTQALFDKICDLIADGKSVHEICEAKGMPNRRTFHDWCRRTPELQAKYDAAYLMGEQSILDDIQYIADTEPDPAKARVRVDSRKWTLKVRNRKVYGDHVTEELTGPNGGPLQVVRLRMTPAEELPE
;
A
#
# COMPACT_ATOMS: atom_id res chain seq x y z
N MET A 1 -0.65 -24.58 -17.25
CA MET A 1 -1.81 -24.30 -16.37
C MET A 1 -2.98 -23.90 -17.24
N VAL A 2 -4.13 -24.56 -17.13
CA VAL A 2 -5.35 -24.17 -17.84
C VAL A 2 -5.81 -22.84 -17.26
N ALA A 3 -6.05 -21.84 -18.11
CA ALA A 3 -6.55 -20.55 -17.65
C ALA A 3 -7.95 -20.75 -17.03
N SER A 4 -8.11 -20.45 -15.74
CA SER A 4 -9.42 -20.48 -15.09
C SER A 4 -10.36 -19.50 -15.79
N THR A 5 -11.53 -19.96 -16.20
CA THR A 5 -12.59 -19.11 -16.77
C THR A 5 -13.20 -18.25 -15.66
N PHE A 6 -13.55 -17.00 -15.99
CA PHE A 6 -14.23 -16.11 -15.06
C PHE A 6 -15.56 -16.70 -14.60
N THR A 7 -15.79 -16.68 -13.29
CA THR A 7 -17.11 -16.85 -12.68
C THR A 7 -17.23 -15.87 -11.51
N GLN A 8 -18.44 -15.35 -11.27
CA GLN A 8 -18.66 -14.41 -10.17
C GLN A 8 -18.30 -15.03 -8.82
N ALA A 9 -18.68 -16.28 -8.57
CA ALA A 9 -18.36 -16.99 -7.32
C ALA A 9 -16.85 -17.14 -7.08
N LEU A 10 -16.05 -17.37 -8.14
CA LEU A 10 -14.60 -17.44 -8.02
C LEU A 10 -14.00 -16.06 -7.72
N PHE A 11 -14.48 -15.02 -8.40
CA PHE A 11 -14.05 -13.65 -8.14
C PHE A 11 -14.34 -13.25 -6.69
N ASP A 12 -15.55 -13.53 -6.22
CA ASP A 12 -16.00 -13.23 -4.85
C ASP A 12 -15.11 -13.94 -3.83
N LYS A 13 -14.84 -15.23 -4.03
CA LYS A 13 -13.92 -15.99 -3.18
C LYS A 13 -12.51 -15.38 -3.12
N ILE A 14 -11.99 -14.88 -4.25
CA ILE A 14 -10.67 -14.23 -4.27
C ILE A 14 -10.72 -12.93 -3.47
N CYS A 15 -11.78 -12.13 -3.60
CA CYS A 15 -11.98 -10.93 -2.79
C CYS A 15 -12.08 -11.25 -1.30
N ASP A 16 -12.80 -12.30 -0.90
CA ASP A 16 -12.90 -12.71 0.51
C ASP A 16 -11.52 -13.08 1.08
N LEU A 17 -10.71 -13.83 0.33
CA LEU A 17 -9.33 -14.17 0.74
C LEU A 17 -8.43 -12.93 0.86
N ILE A 18 -8.58 -11.96 -0.05
CA ILE A 18 -7.83 -10.69 0.02
C ILE A 18 -8.26 -9.89 1.26
N ALA A 19 -9.57 -9.87 1.55
CA ALA A 19 -10.12 -9.24 2.73
C ALA A 19 -9.60 -9.89 4.02
N ASP A 20 -9.33 -11.20 4.02
CA ASP A 20 -8.67 -11.93 5.11
C ASP A 20 -7.13 -11.69 5.17
N GLY A 21 -6.60 -10.75 4.38
CA GLY A 21 -5.18 -10.37 4.38
C GLY A 21 -4.27 -11.24 3.51
N LYS A 22 -4.81 -12.20 2.75
CA LYS A 22 -4.01 -13.02 1.81
C LYS A 22 -3.50 -12.18 0.64
N SER A 23 -2.28 -12.45 0.21
CA SER A 23 -1.72 -11.80 -0.97
C SER A 23 -2.31 -12.38 -2.25
N VAL A 24 -2.51 -11.54 -3.28
CA VAL A 24 -2.91 -12.01 -4.62
C VAL A 24 -1.93 -13.05 -5.16
N HIS A 25 -0.64 -12.94 -4.82
CA HIS A 25 0.36 -13.93 -5.21
C HIS A 25 0.08 -15.31 -4.60
N GLU A 26 -0.10 -15.37 -3.28
CA GLU A 26 -0.44 -16.61 -2.57
C GLU A 26 -1.73 -17.24 -3.10
N ILE A 27 -2.75 -16.43 -3.37
CA ILE A 27 -4.02 -16.91 -3.92
C ILE A 27 -3.80 -17.49 -5.32
N CYS A 28 -3.13 -16.77 -6.21
CA CYS A 28 -2.92 -17.21 -7.60
C CYS A 28 -2.04 -18.46 -7.75
N GLU A 29 -1.24 -18.82 -6.75
CA GLU A 29 -0.46 -20.07 -6.73
C GLU A 29 -1.31 -21.30 -6.35
N ALA A 30 -2.50 -21.11 -5.77
CA ALA A 30 -3.34 -22.20 -5.36
C ALA A 30 -4.00 -22.91 -6.56
N LYS A 31 -4.19 -24.24 -6.44
CA LYS A 31 -4.81 -25.06 -7.49
C LYS A 31 -6.23 -24.56 -7.81
N GLY A 32 -6.49 -24.31 -9.08
CA GLY A 32 -7.79 -23.84 -9.58
C GLY A 32 -7.94 -22.31 -9.58
N MET A 33 -6.96 -21.56 -9.10
CA MET A 33 -7.00 -20.10 -9.12
C MET A 33 -6.51 -19.54 -10.47
N PRO A 34 -7.03 -18.38 -10.90
CA PRO A 34 -6.50 -17.70 -12.08
C PRO A 34 -5.07 -17.24 -11.81
N ASN A 35 -4.28 -17.09 -12.87
CA ASN A 35 -3.01 -16.38 -12.73
C ASN A 35 -3.27 -14.89 -12.43
N ARG A 36 -2.24 -14.21 -11.89
CA ARG A 36 -2.32 -12.82 -11.46
C ARG A 36 -2.76 -11.85 -12.57
N ARG A 37 -2.30 -12.05 -13.81
CA ARG A 37 -2.70 -11.21 -14.96
C ARG A 37 -4.19 -11.34 -15.22
N THR A 38 -4.68 -12.58 -15.32
CA THR A 38 -6.10 -12.87 -15.55
C THR A 38 -7.00 -12.26 -14.46
N PHE A 39 -6.63 -12.37 -13.19
CA PHE A 39 -7.40 -11.75 -12.10
C PHE A 39 -7.48 -10.22 -12.24
N HIS A 40 -6.34 -9.54 -12.44
CA HIS A 40 -6.36 -8.09 -12.61
C HIS A 40 -7.08 -7.65 -13.89
N ASP A 41 -7.06 -8.46 -14.94
CA ASP A 41 -7.83 -8.18 -16.16
C ASP A 41 -9.33 -8.27 -15.89
N TRP A 42 -9.80 -9.17 -15.01
CA TRP A 42 -11.20 -9.20 -14.57
C TRP A 42 -11.59 -7.92 -13.83
N CYS A 43 -10.77 -7.46 -12.88
CA CYS A 43 -11.04 -6.22 -12.14
C CYS A 43 -11.20 -5.02 -13.09
N ARG A 44 -10.32 -4.90 -14.11
CA ARG A 44 -10.34 -3.75 -15.04
C ARG A 44 -11.50 -3.76 -16.03
N ARG A 45 -12.13 -4.92 -16.28
CA ARG A 45 -13.19 -5.04 -17.29
C ARG A 45 -14.51 -4.42 -16.87
N THR A 46 -14.77 -4.33 -15.57
CA THR A 46 -16.07 -3.88 -15.06
C THR A 46 -15.85 -3.02 -13.80
N PRO A 47 -16.34 -1.77 -13.76
CA PRO A 47 -16.17 -0.89 -12.60
C PRO A 47 -16.63 -1.49 -11.27
N GLU A 48 -17.71 -2.29 -11.27
CA GLU A 48 -18.24 -2.98 -10.09
C GLU A 48 -17.25 -4.01 -9.51
N LEU A 49 -16.56 -4.75 -10.38
CA LEU A 49 -15.53 -5.72 -9.96
C LEU A 49 -14.31 -4.99 -9.39
N GLN A 50 -13.90 -3.89 -10.02
CA GLN A 50 -12.83 -3.05 -9.49
C GLN A 50 -13.20 -2.52 -8.09
N ALA A 51 -14.41 -1.98 -7.91
CA ALA A 51 -14.88 -1.47 -6.63
C ALA A 51 -14.91 -2.57 -5.54
N LYS A 52 -15.33 -3.79 -5.91
CA LYS A 52 -15.32 -4.93 -4.97
C LYS A 52 -13.91 -5.35 -4.58
N TYR A 53 -12.98 -5.38 -5.54
CA TYR A 53 -11.56 -5.61 -5.27
C TYR A 53 -10.97 -4.53 -4.36
N ASP A 54 -11.26 -3.25 -4.62
CA ASP A 54 -10.76 -2.14 -3.82
C ASP A 54 -11.29 -2.22 -2.38
N ALA A 55 -12.57 -2.55 -2.19
CA ALA A 55 -13.16 -2.77 -0.87
C ALA A 55 -12.50 -3.94 -0.12
N ALA A 56 -12.28 -5.07 -0.79
CA ALA A 56 -11.56 -6.20 -0.21
C ALA A 56 -10.11 -5.84 0.15
N TYR A 57 -9.45 -5.05 -0.70
CA TYR A 57 -8.07 -4.61 -0.46
C TYR A 57 -7.97 -3.74 0.79
N LEU A 58 -8.94 -2.85 1.02
CA LEU A 58 -9.05 -2.03 2.24
C LEU A 58 -9.36 -2.87 3.47
N MET A 59 -10.26 -3.86 3.38
CA MET A 59 -10.53 -4.78 4.50
C MET A 59 -9.28 -5.59 4.87
N GLY A 60 -8.53 -6.05 3.88
CA GLY A 60 -7.27 -6.76 4.08
C GLY A 60 -6.20 -5.95 4.83
N GLU A 61 -6.29 -4.62 4.82
CA GLU A 61 -5.41 -3.77 5.66
C GLU A 61 -5.67 -4.01 7.16
N GLN A 62 -6.93 -4.20 7.55
CA GLN A 62 -7.30 -4.51 8.94
C GLN A 62 -6.81 -5.90 9.34
N SER A 63 -7.01 -6.92 8.49
CA SER A 63 -6.48 -8.25 8.78
C SER A 63 -4.96 -8.27 8.89
N ILE A 64 -4.24 -7.47 8.10
CA ILE A 64 -2.78 -7.33 8.24
C ILE A 64 -2.38 -6.68 9.58
N LEU A 65 -3.18 -5.74 10.10
CA LEU A 65 -2.96 -5.14 11.42
C LEU A 65 -3.14 -6.17 12.54
N ASP A 66 -4.23 -6.94 12.50
CA ASP A 66 -4.48 -8.02 13.47
C ASP A 66 -3.36 -9.07 13.44
N ASP A 67 -2.92 -9.44 12.23
CA ASP A 67 -1.77 -10.30 11.99
C ASP A 67 -0.48 -9.78 12.64
N ILE A 68 -0.23 -8.47 12.57
CA ILE A 68 0.97 -7.85 13.17
C ILE A 68 0.96 -8.09 14.68
N GLN A 69 -0.16 -7.82 15.35
CA GLN A 69 -0.29 -8.03 16.79
C GLN A 69 -0.13 -9.51 17.14
N TYR A 70 -0.84 -10.38 16.43
CA TYR A 70 -0.76 -11.83 16.67
C TYR A 70 0.67 -12.37 16.49
N ILE A 71 1.38 -11.98 15.43
CA ILE A 71 2.74 -12.43 15.17
C ILE A 71 3.70 -11.93 16.26
N ALA A 72 3.55 -10.67 16.68
CA ALA A 72 4.38 -10.09 17.73
C ALA A 72 4.24 -10.84 19.07
N ASP A 73 3.03 -11.30 19.38
CA ASP A 73 2.73 -11.96 20.65
C ASP A 73 2.98 -13.48 20.65
N THR A 74 2.96 -14.13 19.48
CA THR A 74 2.94 -15.60 19.39
C THR A 74 4.10 -16.26 18.65
N GLU A 75 4.85 -15.55 17.81
CA GLU A 75 5.98 -16.14 17.10
C GLU A 75 7.16 -16.35 18.07
N PRO A 76 7.62 -17.61 18.28
CA PRO A 76 8.64 -17.90 19.28
C PRO A 76 10.05 -17.44 18.89
N ASP A 77 10.29 -17.22 17.59
CA ASP A 77 11.54 -16.66 17.07
C ASP A 77 11.41 -15.14 16.90
N PRO A 78 12.06 -14.32 17.75
CA PRO A 78 11.95 -12.87 17.67
C PRO A 78 12.49 -12.28 16.35
N ALA A 79 13.49 -12.92 15.72
CA ALA A 79 14.04 -12.44 14.47
C ALA A 79 13.04 -12.64 13.33
N LYS A 80 12.39 -13.81 13.30
CA LYS A 80 11.31 -14.10 12.34
C LYS A 80 10.09 -13.22 12.59
N ALA A 81 9.69 -13.01 13.85
CA ALA A 81 8.59 -12.12 14.21
C ALA A 81 8.83 -10.72 13.67
N ARG A 82 10.04 -10.18 13.92
CA ARG A 82 10.44 -8.85 13.44
C ARG A 82 10.37 -8.72 11.93
N VAL A 83 10.95 -9.65 11.16
CA VAL A 83 10.92 -9.60 9.69
C VAL A 83 9.48 -9.60 9.16
N ARG A 84 8.61 -10.45 9.74
CA ARG A 84 7.20 -10.56 9.34
C ARG A 84 6.41 -9.30 9.66
N VAL A 85 6.61 -8.71 10.84
CA VAL A 85 5.96 -7.48 11.28
C VAL A 85 6.44 -6.28 10.47
N ASP A 86 7.76 -6.15 10.26
CA ASP A 86 8.33 -5.03 9.50
C ASP A 86 7.88 -5.04 8.03
N SER A 87 7.85 -6.22 7.40
CA SER A 87 7.32 -6.37 6.03
C SER A 87 5.84 -5.97 5.91
N ARG A 88 5.01 -6.33 6.90
CA ARG A 88 3.59 -5.96 6.96
C ARG A 88 3.39 -4.46 7.19
N LYS A 89 4.13 -3.85 8.13
CA LYS A 89 4.10 -2.39 8.35
C LYS A 89 4.48 -1.63 7.08
N TRP A 90 5.54 -2.05 6.39
CA TRP A 90 5.94 -1.44 5.12
C TRP A 90 4.85 -1.59 4.06
N THR A 91 4.21 -2.76 3.98
CA THR A 91 3.10 -3.01 3.05
C THR A 91 1.94 -2.04 3.31
N LEU A 92 1.51 -1.86 4.57
CA LEU A 92 0.46 -0.90 4.92
C LEU A 92 0.83 0.54 4.53
N LYS A 93 2.07 0.96 4.81
CA LYS A 93 2.60 2.29 4.44
C LYS A 93 2.52 2.57 2.94
N VAL A 94 2.84 1.57 2.11
CA VAL A 94 2.82 1.70 0.65
C VAL A 94 1.39 1.63 0.11
N ARG A 95 0.55 0.73 0.64
CA ARG A 95 -0.82 0.52 0.18
C ARG A 95 -1.72 1.72 0.47
N ASN A 96 -1.66 2.24 1.69
CA ASN A 96 -2.51 3.32 2.14
C ASN A 96 -1.68 4.37 2.89
N ARG A 97 -0.85 5.07 2.11
CA ARG A 97 0.07 6.12 2.59
C ARG A 97 -0.66 7.24 3.33
N LYS A 98 -1.92 7.51 3.01
CA LYS A 98 -2.71 8.55 3.68
C LYS A 98 -3.01 8.19 5.14
N VAL A 99 -3.25 6.91 5.43
CA VAL A 99 -3.62 6.43 6.78
C VAL A 99 -2.41 5.96 7.56
N TYR A 100 -1.51 5.19 6.93
CA TYR A 100 -0.38 4.53 7.61
C TYR A 100 0.98 5.14 7.30
N GLY A 101 1.04 6.14 6.41
CA GLY A 101 2.28 6.83 6.09
C GLY A 101 2.86 7.55 7.30
N ASP A 102 4.17 7.78 7.28
CA ASP A 102 4.80 8.58 8.32
C ASP A 102 4.30 10.03 8.22
N HIS A 103 3.70 10.51 9.30
CA HIS A 103 3.28 11.90 9.45
C HIS A 103 4.29 12.63 10.33
N VAL A 104 4.97 13.62 9.76
CA VAL A 104 5.95 14.45 10.47
C VAL A 104 5.42 15.87 10.54
N THR A 105 5.37 16.43 11.74
CA THR A 105 5.11 17.86 11.98
C THR A 105 6.41 18.50 12.41
N GLU A 106 6.96 19.37 11.57
CA GLU A 106 8.22 20.06 11.84
C GLU A 106 7.96 21.52 12.21
N GLU A 107 8.61 21.99 13.27
CA GLU A 107 8.69 23.41 13.59
C GLU A 107 9.89 24.01 12.88
N LEU A 108 9.62 24.91 11.92
CA LEU A 108 10.66 25.54 11.12
C LEU A 108 11.04 26.90 11.73
N THR A 109 12.25 27.01 12.27
CA THR A 109 12.80 28.26 12.81
C THR A 109 14.04 28.71 12.05
N GLY A 110 14.30 30.01 12.06
CA GLY A 110 15.56 30.59 11.60
C GLY A 110 16.72 30.32 12.57
N PRO A 111 17.93 30.81 12.24
CA PRO A 111 19.11 30.65 13.09
C PRO A 111 18.85 31.06 14.53
N ASN A 112 19.34 30.25 15.49
CA ASN A 112 19.15 30.46 16.93
C ASN A 112 17.68 30.54 17.39
N GLY A 113 16.77 29.85 16.70
CA GLY A 113 15.33 29.87 17.03
C GLY A 113 14.62 31.17 16.63
N GLY A 114 15.29 32.03 15.85
CA GLY A 114 14.72 33.28 15.34
C GLY A 114 13.68 33.05 14.23
N PRO A 115 13.08 34.13 13.71
CA PRO A 115 12.16 34.03 12.58
C PRO A 115 12.88 33.54 11.31
N LEU A 116 12.15 32.79 10.47
CA LEU A 116 12.61 32.43 9.13
C LEU A 116 12.86 33.69 8.29
N GLN A 117 14.07 33.82 7.77
CA GLN A 117 14.44 34.91 6.86
C GLN A 117 13.98 34.54 5.45
N VAL A 118 12.96 35.23 4.94
CA VAL A 118 12.45 35.03 3.58
C VAL A 118 13.04 36.11 2.67
N VAL A 119 13.97 35.73 1.79
CA VAL A 119 14.54 36.64 0.78
C VAL A 119 13.71 36.55 -0.50
N ARG A 120 13.15 37.68 -0.94
CA ARG A 120 12.43 37.77 -2.22
C ARG A 120 13.39 38.26 -3.31
N LEU A 121 13.86 37.34 -4.15
CA LEU A 121 14.67 37.69 -5.32
C LEU A 121 13.75 38.15 -6.46
N ARG A 122 14.06 39.30 -7.05
CA ARG A 122 13.54 39.68 -8.38
C ARG A 122 14.63 39.36 -9.39
N MET A 123 14.32 38.51 -10.35
CA MET A 123 15.17 38.30 -11.51
C MET A 123 14.83 39.39 -12.53
N THR A 124 15.85 40.12 -12.99
CA THR A 124 15.75 40.95 -14.19
C THR A 124 16.08 40.11 -15.42
N PRO A 125 15.52 40.41 -16.60
CA PRO A 125 15.91 39.78 -17.85
C PRO A 125 17.42 39.96 -18.10
N ALA A 126 18.08 38.95 -18.67
CA ALA A 126 19.53 38.89 -18.84
C ALA A 126 20.13 39.93 -19.83
N GLU A 127 19.30 40.77 -20.45
CA GLU A 127 19.70 41.76 -21.46
C GLU A 127 20.31 43.05 -20.87
N GLU A 128 20.32 43.22 -19.54
CA GLU A 128 20.89 44.40 -18.85
C GLU A 128 22.12 44.06 -17.98
N LEU A 129 22.98 43.14 -18.42
CA LEU A 129 24.30 42.98 -17.81
C LEU A 129 25.31 43.83 -18.59
N PRO A 130 25.90 44.89 -17.99
CA PRO A 130 26.98 45.63 -18.65
C PRO A 130 28.23 44.74 -18.77
N GLU A 131 28.97 44.88 -19.87
CA GLU A 131 30.25 44.20 -20.13
C GLU A 131 31.28 44.38 -19.01
#